data_AF-A0A9X4HZ12-F1
#
_entry.id   AF-A0A9X4HZ12-F1
#
_cell.length_a   1.000
_cell.length_b   1.000
_cell.length_c   1.000
_cell.angle_alpha   90.00
_cell.angle_beta   90.00
_cell.angle_gamma   90.00
#
_symmetry.space_group_name_H-M   'P 1'
#
loop_
_entity.id
_entity.type
_entity.pdbx_description
1 polymer ?
#
loop_
_entity_poly.entity_id
_entity_poly.type
_entity_poly.pdbx_seq_one_letter_code
_entity_poly.pdbx_strand_id
1 'polypeptide(L)'
;MDTPTSLLIFQITCCIGLSLWLSISLINNLHAFASSAGAIGATMSMAPLAQPPAISLPLLGRAMTSPSLHRLALSIIVLIQAAAALTAWVGCYELVLGAGLEASLPWLNLALSATLGFLLAMLLGGIWFGYWIRQEGLQLTHLLLMVWVLLHFVVLNVRWG
;
A
#
# COMPACT_ATOMS: atom_id res chain seq x y z
N MET A 1 -13.66 31.90 -5.92
CA MET A 1 -13.29 30.57 -6.43
C MET A 1 -14.57 29.79 -6.58
N ASP A 2 -14.85 29.32 -7.78
CA ASP A 2 -16.00 28.47 -8.09
C ASP A 2 -15.74 27.02 -7.67
N THR A 3 -16.83 26.25 -7.53
CA THR A 3 -16.80 24.84 -7.10
C THR A 3 -15.92 23.95 -7.99
N PRO A 4 -15.95 24.06 -9.34
CA PRO A 4 -15.08 23.26 -10.20
C PRO A 4 -13.59 23.47 -9.93
N THR A 5 -13.16 24.73 -9.77
CA THR A 5 -11.75 25.05 -9.50
C THR A 5 -11.30 24.54 -8.13
N SER A 6 -12.13 24.72 -7.10
CA SER A 6 -11.78 24.24 -5.75
C SER A 6 -11.71 22.71 -5.66
N LEU A 7 -12.61 22.01 -6.37
CA LEU A 7 -12.58 20.57 -6.49
C LEU A 7 -11.33 20.06 -7.22
N LEU A 8 -10.96 20.69 -8.33
CA LEU A 8 -9.75 20.33 -9.07
C LEU A 8 -8.50 20.50 -8.20
N ILE A 9 -8.38 21.60 -7.46
CA ILE A 9 -7.28 21.83 -6.51
C ILE A 9 -7.26 20.72 -5.44
N PHE A 10 -8.42 20.33 -4.92
CA PHE A 10 -8.52 19.24 -3.95
C PHE A 10 -8.06 17.91 -4.53
N GLN A 11 -8.53 17.55 -5.74
CA GLN A 11 -8.13 16.33 -6.44
C GLN A 11 -6.62 16.30 -6.72
N ILE A 12 -6.04 17.41 -7.18
CA ILE A 12 -4.59 17.56 -7.39
C ILE A 12 -3.84 17.34 -6.07
N THR A 13 -4.30 17.98 -4.99
CA THR A 13 -3.68 17.86 -3.66
C THR A 13 -3.68 16.41 -3.18
N CYS A 14 -4.82 15.71 -3.32
CA CYS A 14 -4.93 14.28 -3.02
C CYS A 14 -3.96 13.44 -3.85
N CYS A 15 -3.93 13.62 -5.18
CA CYS A 15 -3.08 12.83 -6.07
C CYS A 15 -1.59 13.04 -5.82
N ILE A 16 -1.16 14.29 -5.61
CA ILE A 16 0.24 14.60 -5.28
C ILE A 16 0.59 14.02 -3.90
N GLY A 17 -0.29 14.18 -2.91
CA GLY A 17 -0.10 13.61 -1.57
C GLY A 17 0.08 12.10 -1.60
N LEU A 18 -0.78 11.39 -2.34
CA LEU A 18 -0.66 9.93 -2.54
C LEU A 18 0.64 9.57 -3.27
N SER A 19 0.99 10.28 -4.33
CA SER A 19 2.21 10.02 -5.13
C SER A 19 3.48 10.20 -4.30
N LEU A 20 3.54 11.24 -3.47
CA LEU A 20 4.63 11.48 -2.53
C LEU A 20 4.70 10.38 -1.47
N TRP A 21 3.57 10.01 -0.88
CA TRP A 21 3.52 8.93 0.12
C TRP A 21 4.01 7.60 -0.46
N LEU A 22 3.55 7.22 -1.66
CA LEU A 22 3.99 6.01 -2.37
C LEU A 22 5.50 6.05 -2.66
N SER A 23 6.01 7.21 -3.07
CA SER A 23 7.43 7.40 -3.34
C SER A 23 8.28 7.23 -2.08
N ILE A 24 7.87 7.84 -0.96
CA ILE A 24 8.56 7.70 0.33
C ILE A 24 8.52 6.25 0.81
N SER A 25 7.35 5.60 0.74
CA SER A 25 7.21 4.17 1.10
C SER A 25 8.13 3.27 0.26
N LEU A 26 8.21 3.53 -1.05
CA LEU A 26 9.10 2.82 -1.95
C LEU A 26 10.57 3.05 -1.60
N ILE A 27 10.99 4.30 -1.44
CA ILE A 27 12.37 4.67 -1.08
C ILE A 27 12.77 4.02 0.24
N ASN A 28 11.90 4.06 1.25
CA ASN A 28 12.14 3.42 2.54
C ASN A 28 12.38 1.91 2.38
N ASN A 29 11.55 1.22 1.59
CA ASN A 29 11.73 -0.21 1.35
C ASN A 29 12.96 -0.54 0.50
N LEU A 30 13.38 0.33 -0.42
CA LEU A 30 14.60 0.14 -1.21
C LEU A 30 15.86 0.37 -0.36
N HIS A 31 15.91 1.46 0.41
CA HIS A 31 17.04 1.78 1.28
C HIS A 31 17.18 0.81 2.46
N ALA A 32 16.05 0.46 3.09
CA ALA A 32 16.03 -0.43 4.25
C ALA A 32 15.60 -1.86 3.89
N PHE A 33 15.87 -2.32 2.67
CA PHE A 33 15.35 -3.60 2.14
C PHE A 33 15.58 -4.79 3.07
N ALA A 34 16.79 -4.92 3.63
CA ALA A 34 17.09 -6.01 4.56
C ALA A 34 16.23 -5.96 5.84
N SER A 35 15.99 -4.75 6.37
CA SER A 35 15.14 -4.53 7.54
C SER A 35 13.67 -4.82 7.23
N SER A 36 13.16 -4.29 6.11
CA SER A 36 11.80 -4.57 5.63
C SER A 36 11.58 -6.07 5.37
N ALA A 37 12.58 -6.77 4.82
CA ALA A 37 12.50 -8.20 4.59
C ALA A 37 12.48 -8.97 5.92
N GLY A 38 13.24 -8.49 6.91
CA GLY A 38 13.19 -8.99 8.29
C GLY A 38 11.82 -8.79 8.93
N ALA A 39 11.17 -7.64 8.72
CA ALA A 39 9.83 -7.36 9.23
C ALA A 39 8.76 -8.30 8.59
N ILE A 40 8.80 -8.47 7.27
CA ILE A 40 7.97 -9.48 6.59
C ILE A 40 8.28 -10.88 7.11
N GLY A 41 9.56 -11.19 7.31
CA GLY A 41 10.00 -12.45 7.87
C GLY A 41 9.48 -12.73 9.27
N ALA A 42 9.41 -11.71 10.13
CA ALA A 42 8.82 -11.83 11.46
C ALA A 42 7.33 -12.21 11.39
N THR A 43 6.58 -11.63 10.46
CA THR A 43 5.19 -12.01 10.21
C THR A 43 5.09 -13.42 9.63
N MET A 44 5.83 -13.74 8.56
CA MET A 44 5.76 -15.04 7.88
C MET A 44 6.23 -16.21 8.77
N SER A 45 7.21 -15.98 9.63
CA SER A 45 7.67 -16.97 10.63
C SER A 45 6.78 -17.05 11.86
N MET A 46 5.78 -16.17 11.98
CA MET A 46 4.91 -16.05 13.14
C MET A 46 5.68 -15.78 14.45
N ALA A 47 6.87 -15.17 14.35
CA ALA A 47 7.76 -14.94 15.49
C ALA A 47 7.10 -14.20 16.68
N PRO A 48 6.21 -13.21 16.48
CA PRO A 48 5.50 -12.57 17.59
C PRO A 48 4.65 -13.53 18.44
N LEU A 49 4.18 -14.65 17.90
CA LEU A 49 3.36 -15.61 18.66
C LEU A 49 4.21 -16.46 19.62
N ALA A 50 5.50 -16.60 19.33
CA ALA A 50 6.46 -17.28 20.20
C ALA A 50 6.96 -16.39 21.36
N GLN A 51 6.70 -15.08 21.32
CA GLN A 51 7.07 -14.15 22.40
C GLN A 51 6.23 -14.42 23.66
N PRO A 52 6.81 -14.38 24.87
CA PRO A 52 6.07 -14.55 26.11
C PRO A 52 4.94 -13.51 26.29
N PRO A 53 3.72 -13.90 26.74
CA PRO A 53 3.26 -15.29 26.90
C PRO A 53 3.05 -15.97 25.53
N ALA A 54 3.72 -17.11 25.33
CA ALA A 54 3.70 -17.80 24.04
C ALA A 54 2.30 -18.34 23.74
N ILE A 55 1.89 -18.21 22.48
CA ILE A 55 0.59 -18.66 21.98
C ILE A 55 0.82 -19.88 21.09
N SER A 56 0.54 -21.07 21.63
CA SER A 56 0.59 -22.32 20.87
C SER A 56 -0.75 -22.58 20.20
N LEU A 57 -0.80 -22.40 18.89
CA LEU A 57 -1.98 -22.67 18.06
C LEU A 57 -1.59 -23.61 16.92
N PRO A 58 -2.52 -24.47 16.43
CA PRO A 58 -2.29 -25.28 15.23
C PRO A 58 -1.88 -24.45 14.00
N LEU A 59 -2.21 -23.15 13.99
CA LEU A 59 -1.84 -22.18 12.97
C LEU A 59 -0.31 -22.11 12.74
N LEU A 60 0.52 -22.37 13.76
CA LEU A 60 1.98 -22.32 13.67
C LEU A 60 2.56 -23.28 12.61
N GLY A 61 1.81 -24.32 12.22
CA GLY A 61 2.21 -25.21 11.12
C GLY A 61 2.33 -24.53 9.74
N ARG A 62 1.85 -23.29 9.60
CA ARG A 62 1.95 -22.49 8.37
C ARG A 62 3.19 -21.60 8.35
N ALA A 63 3.95 -21.52 9.45
CA ALA A 63 5.09 -20.62 9.56
C ALA A 63 6.13 -20.90 8.48
N MET A 64 6.63 -19.83 7.86
CA MET A 64 7.67 -19.87 6.84
C MET A 64 8.90 -19.15 7.35
N THR A 65 10.00 -19.88 7.56
CA THR A 65 11.24 -19.35 8.14
C THR A 65 12.32 -19.05 7.11
N SER A 66 12.11 -19.43 5.84
CA SER A 66 13.09 -19.25 4.77
C SER A 66 13.34 -17.77 4.45
N PRO A 67 14.57 -17.25 4.64
CA PRO A 67 14.89 -15.86 4.34
C PRO A 67 14.74 -15.49 2.86
N SER A 68 14.90 -16.47 1.94
CA SER A 68 14.71 -16.22 0.51
C SER A 68 13.24 -15.97 0.17
N LEU A 69 12.31 -16.65 0.85
CA LEU A 69 10.87 -16.44 0.67
C LEU A 69 10.44 -15.09 1.25
N HIS A 70 11.03 -14.65 2.36
CA HIS A 70 10.77 -13.31 2.92
C HIS A 70 11.22 -12.20 1.98
N ARG A 71 12.43 -12.34 1.40
CA ARG A 71 12.95 -11.40 0.40
C ARG A 71 12.11 -11.40 -0.87
N LEU A 72 11.71 -12.58 -1.36
CA LEU A 72 10.83 -12.70 -2.53
C LEU A 72 9.49 -12.01 -2.30
N ALA A 73 8.85 -12.24 -1.14
CA ALA A 73 7.61 -11.58 -0.78
C ALA A 73 7.77 -10.06 -0.74
N LEU A 74 8.84 -9.55 -0.12
CA LEU A 74 9.14 -8.11 -0.14
C LEU A 74 9.35 -7.60 -1.57
N SER A 75 10.14 -8.28 -2.39
CA SER A 75 10.43 -7.88 -3.76
C SER A 75 9.15 -7.74 -4.58
N ILE A 76 8.20 -8.67 -4.46
CA ILE A 76 6.90 -8.58 -5.13
C ILE A 76 6.15 -7.31 -4.69
N ILE A 77 6.08 -7.07 -3.38
CA ILE A 77 5.42 -5.88 -2.81
C ILE A 77 6.08 -4.59 -3.28
N VAL A 78 7.42 -4.53 -3.30
CA VAL A 78 8.20 -3.36 -3.75
C VAL A 78 8.01 -3.10 -5.25
N LEU A 79 7.95 -4.15 -6.08
CA LEU A 79 7.70 -4.00 -7.51
C LEU A 79 6.30 -3.41 -7.78
N ILE A 80 5.28 -3.88 -7.05
CA ILE A 80 3.92 -3.33 -7.16
C ILE A 80 3.88 -1.89 -6.64
N GLN A 81 4.58 -1.57 -5.54
CA GLN A 81 4.71 -0.20 -5.05
C GLN A 81 5.41 0.72 -6.06
N ALA A 82 6.44 0.23 -6.76
CA ALA A 82 7.11 0.99 -7.81
C ALA A 82 6.17 1.28 -8.98
N ALA A 83 5.41 0.29 -9.44
CA ALA A 83 4.39 0.48 -10.47
C ALA A 83 3.31 1.48 -10.02
N ALA A 84 2.85 1.40 -8.76
CA ALA A 84 1.90 2.34 -8.19
C ALA A 84 2.45 3.78 -8.17
N ALA A 85 3.67 3.98 -7.69
CA ALA A 85 4.30 5.30 -7.64
C ALA A 85 4.51 5.89 -9.05
N LEU A 86 5.01 5.10 -10.00
CA LEU A 86 5.20 5.54 -11.39
C LEU A 86 3.89 5.98 -12.03
N THR A 87 2.86 5.13 -11.96
CA THR A 87 1.55 5.43 -12.55
C THR A 87 0.85 6.60 -11.86
N ALA A 88 1.03 6.78 -10.55
CA ALA A 88 0.52 7.94 -9.82
C ALA A 88 1.15 9.25 -10.31
N TRP A 89 2.47 9.27 -10.53
CA TRP A 89 3.17 10.44 -11.05
C TRP A 89 2.82 10.75 -12.50
N VAL A 90 2.64 9.75 -13.36
CA VAL A 90 2.13 9.96 -14.73
C VAL A 90 0.73 10.56 -14.69
N GLY A 91 -0.15 10.05 -13.82
CA GLY A 91 -1.47 10.62 -13.60
C GLY A 91 -1.44 12.07 -13.10
N CYS A 92 -0.57 12.38 -12.14
CA CYS A 92 -0.38 13.75 -11.64
C CYS A 92 0.15 14.70 -12.73
N TYR A 93 1.08 14.22 -13.57
CA TYR A 93 1.59 14.99 -14.69
C TYR A 93 0.47 15.36 -15.66
N GLU A 94 -0.35 14.39 -16.08
CA GLU A 94 -1.49 14.64 -16.97
C GLU A 94 -2.50 15.60 -16.35
N LEU A 95 -2.76 15.48 -15.04
CA LEU A 95 -3.73 16.29 -14.33
C LEU A 95 -3.29 17.76 -14.19
N VAL A 96 -1.99 18.02 -13.95
CA VAL A 96 -1.48 19.36 -13.62
C VAL A 96 -0.92 20.08 -14.84
N LEU A 97 -0.22 19.37 -15.73
CA LEU A 97 0.53 19.94 -16.85
C LEU A 97 0.12 19.37 -18.22
N GLY A 98 -0.54 18.23 -18.25
CA GLY A 98 -0.92 17.53 -19.48
C GLY A 98 -2.35 17.79 -19.93
N ALA A 99 -3.03 16.75 -20.41
CA ALA A 99 -4.34 16.86 -21.05
C ALA A 99 -5.54 16.93 -20.07
N GLY A 100 -5.28 17.05 -18.76
CA GLY A 100 -6.29 17.26 -17.73
C GLY A 100 -6.88 15.97 -17.15
N LEU A 101 -8.04 16.09 -16.49
CA LEU A 101 -8.61 15.02 -15.67
C LEU A 101 -8.88 13.73 -16.46
N GLU A 102 -9.46 13.82 -17.66
CA GLU A 102 -9.79 12.62 -18.46
C GLU A 102 -8.56 11.78 -18.81
N ALA A 103 -7.44 12.41 -19.18
CA ALA A 103 -6.20 11.73 -19.50
C ALA A 103 -5.48 11.16 -18.26
N SER A 104 -5.62 11.81 -17.10
CA SER A 104 -5.03 11.35 -15.84
C SER A 104 -5.75 10.15 -15.21
N LEU A 105 -7.07 10.03 -15.38
CA LEU A 105 -7.89 9.03 -14.69
C LEU A 105 -7.43 7.58 -14.88
N PRO A 106 -7.10 7.09 -16.10
CA PRO A 106 -6.62 5.73 -16.27
C PRO A 106 -5.33 5.44 -15.48
N TRP A 107 -4.40 6.39 -15.46
CA TRP A 107 -3.13 6.27 -14.74
C TRP A 107 -3.32 6.31 -13.22
N LEU A 108 -4.14 7.24 -12.73
CA LEU A 108 -4.47 7.35 -11.31
C LEU A 108 -5.24 6.11 -10.82
N ASN A 109 -6.17 5.59 -11.61
CA ASN A 109 -6.90 4.36 -11.27
C ASN A 109 -6.00 3.13 -11.29
N LEU A 110 -5.02 3.06 -12.20
CA LEU A 110 -4.01 2.00 -12.19
C LEU A 110 -3.13 2.09 -10.94
N ALA A 111 -2.72 3.30 -10.54
CA ALA A 111 -1.97 3.53 -9.32
C ALA A 111 -2.74 3.11 -8.06
N LEU A 112 -4.01 3.49 -7.96
CA LEU A 112 -4.89 3.10 -6.88
C LEU A 112 -5.12 1.58 -6.85
N SER A 113 -5.26 0.95 -8.02
CA SER A 113 -5.42 -0.51 -8.14
C SER A 113 -4.17 -1.25 -7.69
N ALA A 114 -2.98 -0.80 -8.12
CA ALA A 114 -1.71 -1.36 -7.67
C ALA A 114 -1.52 -1.16 -6.16
N THR A 115 -1.90 0.02 -5.64
CA THR A 115 -1.83 0.33 -4.21
C THR A 115 -2.73 -0.59 -3.38
N LEU A 116 -3.98 -0.72 -3.80
CA LEU A 116 -4.94 -1.65 -3.20
C LEU A 116 -4.43 -3.10 -3.28
N GLY A 117 -3.84 -3.48 -4.41
CA GLY A 117 -3.29 -4.82 -4.64
C GLY A 117 -2.20 -5.19 -3.64
N PHE A 118 -1.20 -4.33 -3.43
CA PHE A 118 -0.14 -4.64 -2.45
C PHE A 118 -0.67 -4.57 -1.00
N LEU A 119 -1.61 -3.67 -0.68
CA LEU A 119 -2.25 -3.62 0.65
C LEU A 119 -3.04 -4.90 0.94
N LEU A 120 -3.84 -5.36 -0.02
CA LEU A 120 -4.58 -6.62 0.09
C LEU A 120 -3.63 -7.81 0.21
N ALA A 121 -2.53 -7.84 -0.54
CA ALA A 121 -1.52 -8.89 -0.39
C ALA A 121 -0.95 -8.95 1.03
N MET A 122 -0.67 -7.79 1.65
CA MET A 122 -0.21 -7.71 3.04
C MET A 122 -1.30 -8.09 4.05
N LEU A 123 -2.56 -7.70 3.83
CA LEU A 123 -3.70 -8.09 4.68
C LEU A 123 -3.96 -9.61 4.61
N LEU A 124 -3.95 -10.19 3.41
CA LEU A 124 -4.15 -11.61 3.15
C LEU A 124 -2.98 -12.45 3.69
N GLY A 125 -1.74 -11.99 3.49
CA GLY A 125 -0.57 -12.59 4.13
C GLY A 125 -0.69 -12.51 5.65
N GLY A 126 -1.03 -11.34 6.18
CA GLY A 126 -1.21 -11.12 7.61
C GLY A 126 -2.25 -12.06 8.24
N ILE A 127 -3.44 -12.19 7.65
CA ILE A 127 -4.48 -13.10 8.18
C ILE A 127 -4.03 -14.56 8.09
N TRP A 128 -3.36 -14.96 7.01
CA TRP A 128 -2.80 -16.30 6.87
C TRP A 128 -1.78 -16.62 7.96
N PHE A 129 -0.90 -15.66 8.25
CA PHE A 129 0.15 -15.78 9.27
C PHE A 129 -0.26 -15.36 10.69
N GLY A 130 -1.55 -15.06 10.93
CA GLY A 130 -2.05 -14.78 12.27
C GLY A 130 -1.56 -13.47 12.89
N TYR A 131 -1.15 -12.50 12.07
CA TYR A 131 -0.60 -11.23 12.58
C TYR A 131 -1.62 -10.41 13.40
N TRP A 132 -2.92 -10.66 13.25
CA TRP A 132 -4.01 -10.02 13.98
C TRP A 132 -3.96 -10.28 15.50
N ILE A 133 -3.20 -11.29 15.93
CA ILE A 133 -3.08 -11.67 17.34
C ILE A 133 -2.08 -10.76 18.08
N ARG A 134 -0.96 -10.38 17.43
CA ARG A 134 0.17 -9.69 18.08
C ARG A 134 0.73 -8.50 17.30
N GLN A 135 0.19 -8.20 16.13
CA GLN A 135 0.62 -7.12 15.25
C GLN A 135 -0.58 -6.24 14.83
N GLU A 136 -1.46 -5.93 15.80
CA GLU A 136 -2.69 -5.15 15.57
C GLU A 136 -2.42 -3.77 14.95
N GLY A 137 -1.35 -3.09 15.36
CA GLY A 137 -0.97 -1.79 14.80
C GLY A 137 -0.61 -1.88 13.31
N LEU A 138 0.03 -2.98 12.90
CA LEU A 138 0.35 -3.23 11.49
C LEU A 138 -0.91 -3.49 10.68
N GLN A 139 -1.82 -4.32 11.20
CA GLN A 139 -3.13 -4.56 10.57
C GLN A 139 -3.95 -3.27 10.44
N LEU A 140 -4.02 -2.48 11.51
CA LEU A 140 -4.75 -1.21 11.51
C LEU A 140 -4.18 -0.25 10.48
N THR A 141 -2.84 -0.15 10.37
CA THR A 141 -2.18 0.65 9.35
C THR A 141 -2.61 0.24 7.94
N HIS A 142 -2.58 -1.06 7.62
CA HIS A 142 -3.02 -1.54 6.30
C HIS A 142 -4.50 -1.28 6.02
N LEU A 143 -5.38 -1.43 7.01
CA LEU A 143 -6.81 -1.15 6.88
C LEU A 143 -7.08 0.35 6.66
N LEU A 144 -6.42 1.23 7.41
CA LEU A 144 -6.56 2.67 7.25
C LEU A 144 -6.04 3.16 5.89
N LEU A 145 -4.91 2.61 5.43
CA LEU A 145 -4.40 2.89 4.07
C LEU A 145 -5.37 2.39 3.00
N MET A 146 -6.03 1.25 3.20
CA MET A 146 -7.05 0.75 2.27
C MET A 146 -8.25 1.71 2.20
N VAL A 147 -8.75 2.19 3.34
CA VAL A 147 -9.81 3.22 3.38
C VAL A 147 -9.36 4.49 2.66
N TRP A 148 -8.12 4.93 2.90
CA TRP A 148 -7.56 6.13 2.26
C TRP A 148 -7.52 6.00 0.73
N VAL A 149 -7.13 4.83 0.20
CA VAL A 149 -7.13 4.52 -1.24
C VAL A 149 -8.56 4.49 -1.82
N LEU A 150 -9.52 3.88 -1.11
CA LEU A 150 -10.91 3.86 -1.55
C LEU A 150 -11.52 5.27 -1.61
N LEU A 151 -11.19 6.13 -0.63
CA LEU A 151 -11.61 7.53 -0.64
C LEU A 151 -11.01 8.29 -1.83
N HIS A 152 -9.73 8.06 -2.16
CA HIS A 152 -9.13 8.64 -3.38
C HIS A 152 -9.86 8.20 -4.65
N PHE A 153 -10.20 6.91 -4.74
CA PHE A 153 -10.96 6.39 -5.88
C PHE A 153 -12.30 7.09 -6.03
N VAL A 154 -13.04 7.28 -4.93
CA VAL A 154 -14.31 8.02 -4.92
C VAL A 154 -14.12 9.48 -5.35
N VAL A 155 -13.14 10.17 -4.76
CA VAL A 155 -12.82 11.58 -5.07
C VAL A 155 -12.55 11.81 -6.55
N LEU A 156 -11.88 10.87 -7.21
CA LEU A 156 -11.52 10.97 -8.62
C LEU A 156 -12.63 10.53 -9.58
N ASN A 157 -13.39 9.50 -9.24
CA ASN A 157 -14.31 8.85 -10.20
C ASN A 157 -15.78 9.24 -10.03
N VAL A 158 -16.17 9.84 -8.90
CA VAL A 158 -17.54 10.36 -8.74
C VAL A 158 -17.71 11.65 -9.52
N ARG A 159 -18.87 11.78 -10.18
CA ARG A 159 -19.27 13.04 -10.82
C ARG A 159 -19.77 14.01 -9.75
N TRP A 160 -18.99 15.05 -9.52
CA TRP A 160 -19.36 16.18 -8.69
C TRP A 160 -20.15 17.17 -9.55
N GLY A 161 -21.39 17.45 -9.16
CA GLY A 161 -22.34 18.28 -9.92
C GLY A 161 -22.10 19.78 -9.80
#